data_AF-A0A512JB00-F1
#
_entry.id   AF-A0A512JB00-F1
#
_cell.length_a   1.000
_cell.length_b   1.000
_cell.length_c   1.000
_cell.angle_alpha   90.00
_cell.angle_beta   90.00
_cell.angle_gamma   90.00
#
_symmetry.space_group_name_H-M   'P 1'
#
loop_
_entity.id
_entity.type
_entity.pdbx_description
1 polymer ?
#
loop_
_entity_poly.entity_id
_entity_poly.type
_entity_poly.pdbx_seq_one_letter_code
_entity_poly.pdbx_strand_id
1 'polypeptide(L)'
;MKRRVQLPRANVAVRAAFIAIGAALSAFPTIDAEAHGGDLGHLWATGPAWTSDLRVIIPLYASAILFLVGTLRIWRRAGHGRGVRRWQVACFWSGWTVLAVALLSPLHWLGERLFTAHMIEHELLMAVAAPLLVLARPGTAMLWALPASWRAPVGGIGNSLVLGATWRFASLPLTATVLHAAALWAWHMPGLYDLVLVSPLAHWLQHLSFLLSALLFWWALLRGSARGRGYGAAFFYLFLTSLHTGLLGLLLTVSPRLWYPRQVAGATEWGLTPLEDQQLAGLVMWVPAGLVYAAAALTLAGLWIRRSGLRSAGQAHAA
;
A
#
# COMPACT_ATOMS: atom_id res chain seq x y z
N MET A 1 17.18 -50.09 -32.64
CA MET A 1 16.15 -49.84 -31.60
C MET A 1 16.16 -48.38 -31.17
N LYS A 2 15.23 -47.56 -31.66
CA LYS A 2 15.09 -46.13 -31.30
C LYS A 2 14.23 -46.01 -30.03
N ARG A 3 14.78 -45.49 -28.93
CA ARG A 3 14.03 -45.16 -27.71
C ARG A 3 13.16 -43.93 -27.97
N ARG A 4 11.83 -44.08 -27.88
CA ARG A 4 10.88 -42.94 -27.83
C ARG A 4 10.96 -42.30 -26.44
N VAL A 5 11.28 -41.01 -26.40
CA VAL A 5 11.17 -40.17 -25.21
C VAL A 5 9.71 -39.77 -25.03
N GLN A 6 9.11 -40.21 -23.92
CA GLN A 6 7.74 -39.90 -23.56
C GLN A 6 7.73 -38.57 -22.78
N LEU A 7 7.22 -37.50 -23.40
CA LEU A 7 7.07 -36.20 -22.74
C LEU A 7 5.89 -36.24 -21.74
N PRO A 8 6.01 -35.61 -20.56
CA PRO A 8 4.94 -35.58 -19.56
C PRO A 8 3.77 -34.72 -20.06
N ARG A 9 2.56 -35.28 -20.00
CA ARG A 9 1.29 -34.58 -20.28
C ARG A 9 1.11 -33.44 -19.27
N ALA A 10 1.41 -32.22 -19.69
CA ALA A 10 1.13 -31.01 -18.92
C ALA A 10 -0.38 -30.79 -18.78
N ASN A 11 -0.83 -30.56 -17.54
CA ASN A 11 -2.23 -30.46 -17.12
C ASN A 11 -3.07 -29.50 -17.98
N VAL A 12 -3.93 -30.09 -18.82
CA VAL A 12 -4.97 -29.42 -19.62
C VAL A 12 -5.88 -28.53 -18.76
N ALA A 13 -6.12 -28.91 -17.49
CA ALA A 13 -6.90 -28.15 -16.53
C ALA A 13 -6.30 -26.76 -16.19
N VAL A 14 -4.98 -26.60 -16.21
CA VAL A 14 -4.33 -25.31 -15.93
C VAL A 14 -4.44 -24.37 -17.12
N ARG A 15 -4.35 -24.90 -18.35
CA ARG A 15 -4.56 -24.11 -19.58
C ARG A 15 -6.03 -23.67 -19.74
N ALA A 16 -6.98 -24.52 -19.33
CA ALA A 16 -8.40 -24.19 -19.35
C ALA A 16 -8.77 -23.04 -18.39
N ALA A 17 -8.15 -22.98 -17.20
CA ALA A 17 -8.40 -21.90 -16.23
C ALA A 17 -7.91 -20.52 -16.71
N PHE A 18 -6.81 -20.45 -17.46
CA PHE A 18 -6.31 -19.17 -18.02
C PHE A 18 -7.12 -18.69 -19.24
N ILE A 19 -7.65 -19.61 -20.05
CA ILE A 19 -8.50 -19.26 -21.19
C ILE A 19 -9.89 -18.80 -20.72
N ALA A 20 -10.43 -19.38 -19.64
CA ALA A 20 -11.70 -18.95 -19.05
C ALA A 20 -11.66 -17.53 -18.46
N ILE A 21 -10.52 -17.11 -17.86
CA ILE A 21 -10.33 -15.75 -17.34
C ILE A 21 -10.16 -14.74 -18.47
N GLY A 22 -9.51 -15.12 -19.58
CA GLY A 22 -9.37 -14.26 -20.76
C GLY A 22 -10.67 -14.07 -21.56
N ALA A 23 -11.50 -15.12 -21.67
CA ALA A 23 -12.75 -15.07 -22.44
C ALA A 23 -13.92 -14.40 -21.67
N ALA A 24 -13.91 -14.42 -20.33
CA ALA A 24 -14.91 -13.72 -19.52
C ALA A 24 -14.75 -12.18 -19.53
N LEU A 25 -13.59 -11.66 -19.95
CA LEU A 25 -13.31 -10.22 -20.01
C LEU A 25 -13.74 -9.57 -21.33
N SER A 26 -14.10 -10.34 -22.36
CA SER A 26 -14.45 -9.81 -23.69
C SER A 26 -15.95 -9.90 -24.04
N ALA A 27 -16.82 -10.29 -23.09
CA ALA A 27 -18.22 -10.62 -23.38
C ALA A 27 -19.25 -9.89 -22.49
N PHE A 28 -18.96 -8.71 -21.97
CA PHE A 28 -19.96 -7.90 -21.27
C PHE A 28 -20.37 -6.68 -22.10
N PRO A 29 -21.67 -6.52 -22.43
CA PRO A 29 -22.17 -5.34 -23.10
C PRO A 29 -22.11 -4.14 -22.14
N THR A 30 -21.78 -2.97 -22.69
CA THR A 30 -21.94 -1.68 -22.02
C THR A 30 -23.43 -1.44 -21.77
N ILE A 31 -23.85 -1.38 -20.51
CA ILE A 31 -25.22 -1.00 -20.14
C ILE A 31 -25.18 0.49 -19.82
N ASP A 32 -25.76 1.30 -20.69
CA ASP A 32 -26.17 2.66 -20.40
C ASP A 32 -27.39 2.61 -19.44
N ALA A 33 -27.40 3.45 -18.42
CA ALA A 33 -28.56 3.63 -17.56
C ALA A 33 -28.70 5.09 -17.12
N GLU A 34 -29.61 5.82 -17.78
CA GLU A 34 -30.21 7.06 -17.30
C GLU A 34 -31.66 6.82 -16.83
N ALA A 35 -32.06 7.49 -15.73
CA ALA A 35 -33.44 7.95 -15.38
C ALA A 35 -33.43 8.52 -13.93
N HIS A 36 -33.48 9.85 -13.68
CA HIS A 36 -34.60 10.82 -13.60
C HIS A 36 -35.39 10.89 -12.27
N GLY A 37 -35.43 12.08 -11.64
CA GLY A 37 -36.39 12.49 -10.57
C GLY A 37 -35.76 13.25 -9.38
N GLY A 38 -36.10 14.53 -9.16
CA GLY A 38 -35.43 15.42 -8.20
C GLY A 38 -35.91 15.37 -6.74
N ASP A 39 -35.11 16.05 -5.89
CA ASP A 39 -35.27 16.41 -4.46
C ASP A 39 -34.67 15.42 -3.44
N LEU A 40 -33.46 15.76 -2.93
CA LEU A 40 -32.55 15.03 -2.01
C LEU A 40 -32.16 13.57 -2.38
N GLY A 41 -32.89 12.91 -3.27
CA GLY A 41 -32.58 11.60 -3.82
C GLY A 41 -31.33 11.57 -4.71
N HIS A 42 -30.87 12.71 -5.24
CA HIS A 42 -29.70 12.76 -6.13
C HIS A 42 -28.39 12.36 -5.42
N LEU A 43 -28.24 12.68 -4.13
CA LEU A 43 -27.07 12.26 -3.32
C LEU A 43 -27.02 10.76 -3.07
N TRP A 44 -28.18 10.08 -3.08
CA TRP A 44 -28.31 8.63 -2.90
C TRP A 44 -28.49 7.86 -4.22
N ALA A 45 -28.93 8.53 -5.28
CA ALA A 45 -29.05 7.99 -6.64
C ALA A 45 -27.69 7.96 -7.36
N THR A 46 -26.81 8.94 -7.09
CA THR A 46 -25.36 8.83 -7.34
C THR A 46 -24.63 8.40 -6.06
N GLY A 47 -25.27 7.51 -5.29
CA GLY A 47 -24.92 7.16 -3.91
C GLY A 47 -23.46 6.77 -3.70
N PRO A 48 -23.03 6.63 -2.44
CA PRO A 48 -21.68 6.20 -2.07
C PRO A 48 -21.23 5.02 -2.92
N ALA A 49 -20.48 5.33 -3.99
CA ALA A 49 -20.27 4.38 -5.06
C ALA A 49 -19.06 3.54 -4.69
N TRP A 50 -19.26 2.24 -4.63
CA TRP A 50 -18.15 1.31 -4.66
C TRP A 50 -17.41 1.52 -5.98
N THR A 51 -16.09 1.68 -5.93
CA THR A 51 -15.33 1.87 -7.17
C THR A 51 -15.43 0.62 -8.04
N SER A 52 -15.61 0.82 -9.34
CA SER A 52 -15.57 -0.23 -10.35
C SER A 52 -14.34 -0.14 -11.25
N ASP A 53 -13.34 0.70 -10.90
CA ASP A 53 -12.15 0.86 -11.74
C ASP A 53 -11.31 -0.43 -11.77
N LEU A 54 -11.28 -1.06 -12.94
CA LEU A 54 -10.51 -2.28 -13.20
C LEU A 54 -9.01 -2.10 -12.93
N ARG A 55 -8.47 -0.89 -13.09
CA ARG A 55 -7.06 -0.58 -12.80
C ARG A 55 -6.71 -0.72 -11.33
N VAL A 56 -7.70 -0.61 -10.44
CA VAL A 56 -7.56 -0.81 -9.00
C VAL A 56 -7.95 -2.25 -8.63
N ILE A 57 -9.10 -2.71 -9.11
CA ILE A 57 -9.66 -4.04 -8.82
C ILE A 57 -8.69 -5.15 -9.25
N ILE A 58 -8.20 -5.13 -10.49
CA ILE A 58 -7.35 -6.20 -11.02
C ILE A 58 -6.11 -6.44 -10.15
N PRO A 59 -5.22 -5.45 -9.88
CA PRO A 59 -4.04 -5.69 -9.05
C PRO A 59 -4.40 -6.04 -7.60
N LEU A 60 -5.45 -5.44 -7.04
CA LEU A 60 -5.89 -5.72 -5.67
C LEU A 60 -6.34 -7.18 -5.51
N TYR A 61 -7.25 -7.67 -6.36
CA TYR A 61 -7.70 -9.06 -6.33
C TYR A 61 -6.61 -10.04 -6.76
N ALA A 62 -5.77 -9.69 -7.74
CA ALA A 62 -4.63 -10.51 -8.13
C ALA A 62 -3.69 -10.74 -6.93
N SER A 63 -3.40 -9.70 -6.14
CA SER A 63 -2.56 -9.83 -4.95
C SER A 63 -3.19 -10.75 -3.89
N ALA A 64 -4.50 -10.63 -3.65
CA ALA A 64 -5.24 -11.51 -2.72
C ALA A 64 -5.19 -12.97 -3.17
N ILE A 65 -5.50 -13.24 -4.44
CA ILE A 65 -5.52 -14.59 -5.01
C ILE A 65 -4.12 -15.20 -4.96
N LEU A 66 -3.09 -14.48 -5.39
CA LEU A 66 -1.71 -14.97 -5.36
C LEU A 66 -1.26 -15.27 -3.94
N PHE A 67 -1.56 -14.41 -2.97
CA PHE A 67 -1.18 -14.67 -1.58
C PHE A 67 -1.93 -15.87 -0.99
N LEU A 68 -3.25 -15.97 -1.22
CA LEU A 68 -4.09 -17.06 -0.74
C LEU A 68 -3.63 -18.41 -1.32
N VAL A 69 -3.57 -18.51 -2.65
CA VAL A 69 -3.17 -19.74 -3.34
C VAL A 69 -1.75 -20.15 -2.94
N GLY A 70 -0.85 -19.17 -2.84
CA GLY A 70 0.52 -19.36 -2.38
C GLY A 70 0.61 -19.96 -0.99
N THR A 71 -0.11 -19.36 -0.04
CA THR A 71 -0.17 -19.79 1.37
C THR A 71 -0.76 -21.19 1.48
N LEU A 72 -1.88 -21.47 0.80
CA LEU A 72 -2.52 -22.78 0.79
C LEU A 72 -1.59 -23.86 0.24
N ARG A 73 -0.87 -23.58 -0.86
CA ARG A 73 0.09 -24.54 -1.44
C ARG A 73 1.27 -24.82 -0.53
N ILE A 74 1.78 -23.80 0.16
CA ILE A 74 2.86 -23.98 1.14
C ILE A 74 2.37 -24.81 2.32
N TRP A 75 1.23 -24.48 2.91
CA TRP A 75 0.68 -25.20 4.07
C TRP A 75 0.28 -26.64 3.77
N ARG A 76 -0.22 -26.93 2.56
CA ARG A 76 -0.47 -28.32 2.12
C ARG A 76 0.79 -29.18 2.10
N ARG A 77 1.95 -28.59 1.85
CA ARG A 77 3.24 -29.32 1.76
C ARG A 77 4.02 -29.33 3.07
N ALA A 78 4.09 -28.19 3.74
CA ALA A 78 4.93 -27.99 4.91
C ALA A 78 4.18 -28.19 6.24
N GLY A 79 2.86 -28.16 6.22
CA GLY A 79 2.00 -28.10 7.40
C GLY A 79 1.50 -26.69 7.70
N HIS A 80 0.37 -26.60 8.39
CA HIS A 80 -0.31 -25.33 8.67
C HIS A 80 0.56 -24.42 9.55
N GLY A 81 0.76 -23.17 9.14
CA GLY A 81 1.62 -22.19 9.82
C GLY A 81 3.13 -22.38 9.60
N ARG A 82 3.55 -23.37 8.81
CA ARG A 82 4.95 -23.58 8.41
C ARG A 82 5.22 -22.92 7.05
N GLY A 83 6.41 -22.36 6.86
CA GLY A 83 6.78 -21.54 5.70
C GLY A 83 6.20 -20.13 5.72
N VAL A 84 4.88 -19.99 5.88
CA VAL A 84 4.19 -18.72 6.14
C VAL A 84 3.53 -18.79 7.51
N ARG A 85 3.92 -17.93 8.44
CA ARG A 85 3.40 -17.93 9.82
C ARG A 85 1.98 -17.36 9.85
N ARG A 86 1.14 -17.81 10.80
CA ARG A 86 -0.26 -17.34 10.92
C ARG A 86 -0.37 -15.82 11.09
N TRP A 87 0.51 -15.20 11.87
CA TRP A 87 0.52 -13.75 12.04
C TRP A 87 0.85 -13.01 10.73
N GLN A 88 1.66 -13.58 9.83
CA GLN A 88 1.94 -12.98 8.52
C GLN A 88 0.71 -12.99 7.63
N VAL A 89 -0.08 -14.07 7.71
CA VAL A 89 -1.38 -14.18 7.02
C VAL A 89 -2.36 -13.14 7.57
N ALA A 90 -2.42 -12.98 8.89
CA ALA A 90 -3.23 -11.94 9.53
C ALA A 90 -2.80 -10.54 9.07
N CYS A 91 -1.50 -10.21 9.12
CA CYS A 91 -1.00 -8.93 8.63
C CYS A 91 -1.34 -8.68 7.15
N PHE A 92 -1.24 -9.70 6.29
CA PHE A 92 -1.59 -9.54 4.88
C PHE A 92 -3.06 -9.19 4.71
N TRP A 93 -3.96 -9.97 5.30
CA TRP A 93 -5.40 -9.76 5.12
C TRP A 93 -5.87 -8.48 5.80
N SER A 94 -5.31 -8.10 6.94
CA SER A 94 -5.58 -6.81 7.57
C SER A 94 -5.12 -5.65 6.68
N GLY A 95 -3.87 -5.68 6.21
CA GLY A 95 -3.33 -4.64 5.32
C GLY A 95 -4.07 -4.56 3.98
N TRP A 96 -4.41 -5.71 3.40
CA TRP A 96 -5.20 -5.80 2.17
C TRP A 96 -6.62 -5.26 2.38
N THR A 97 -7.27 -5.57 3.51
CA THR A 97 -8.61 -5.06 3.81
C THR A 97 -8.60 -3.55 3.98
N VAL A 98 -7.62 -2.99 4.69
CA VAL A 98 -7.47 -1.53 4.80
C VAL A 98 -7.27 -0.90 3.43
N LEU A 99 -6.43 -1.50 2.59
CA LEU A 99 -6.23 -1.03 1.21
C LEU A 99 -7.51 -1.10 0.37
N ALA A 100 -8.28 -2.19 0.50
CA ALA A 100 -9.56 -2.36 -0.19
C ALA A 100 -10.62 -1.37 0.30
N VAL A 101 -10.69 -1.11 1.60
CA VAL A 101 -11.59 -0.09 2.17
C VAL A 101 -11.20 1.29 1.65
N ALA A 102 -9.93 1.64 1.69
CA ALA A 102 -9.47 2.94 1.23
C ALA A 102 -9.79 3.16 -0.26
N LEU A 103 -9.51 2.18 -1.12
CA LEU A 103 -9.61 2.34 -2.58
C LEU A 103 -10.98 1.99 -3.17
N LEU A 104 -11.72 1.04 -2.57
CA LEU A 104 -12.98 0.55 -3.15
C LEU A 104 -14.22 1.07 -2.46
N SER A 105 -14.12 1.47 -1.20
CA SER A 105 -15.30 1.86 -0.43
C SER A 105 -15.76 3.28 -0.78
N PRO A 106 -16.96 3.67 -0.33
CA PRO A 106 -17.44 5.05 -0.41
C PRO A 106 -16.49 6.12 0.13
N LEU A 107 -15.50 5.74 0.94
CA LEU A 107 -14.45 6.65 1.37
C LEU A 107 -13.71 7.27 0.18
N HIS A 108 -13.45 6.51 -0.88
CA HIS A 108 -12.79 7.00 -2.09
C HIS A 108 -13.64 8.07 -2.79
N TRP A 109 -14.93 7.77 -2.98
CA TRP A 109 -15.90 8.70 -3.54
C TRP A 109 -16.03 9.98 -2.70
N LEU A 110 -15.95 9.86 -1.37
CA LEU A 110 -15.94 11.00 -0.46
C LEU A 110 -14.64 11.79 -0.54
N GLY A 111 -13.51 11.10 -0.77
CA GLY A 111 -12.20 11.70 -0.99
C GLY A 111 -12.12 12.58 -2.23
N GLU A 112 -12.99 12.40 -3.22
CA GLU A 112 -13.08 13.32 -4.37
C GLU A 112 -13.82 14.63 -4.02
N ARG A 113 -14.46 14.72 -2.86
CA ARG A 113 -15.38 15.83 -2.48
C ARG A 113 -14.97 16.56 -1.20
N LEU A 114 -14.34 15.84 -0.26
CA LEU A 114 -13.84 16.37 0.99
C LEU A 114 -12.34 16.15 1.07
N PHE A 115 -11.60 17.20 1.37
CA PHE A 115 -10.15 17.10 1.55
C PHE A 115 -9.81 16.25 2.78
N THR A 116 -10.64 16.30 3.84
CA THR A 116 -10.46 15.43 5.01
C THR A 116 -10.56 13.95 4.64
N ALA A 117 -11.57 13.55 3.88
CA ALA A 117 -11.73 12.16 3.45
C ALA A 117 -10.59 11.70 2.55
N HIS A 118 -10.12 12.59 1.66
CA HIS A 118 -8.96 12.34 0.82
C HIS A 118 -7.68 12.08 1.64
N MET A 119 -7.45 12.87 2.70
CA MET A 119 -6.33 12.64 3.61
C MET A 119 -6.47 11.34 4.39
N ILE A 120 -7.68 10.98 4.84
CA ILE A 120 -7.92 9.68 5.49
C ILE A 120 -7.53 8.54 4.54
N GLU A 121 -7.92 8.62 3.26
CA GLU A 121 -7.58 7.60 2.27
C GLU A 121 -6.05 7.45 2.14
N HIS A 122 -5.34 8.55 1.94
CA HIS A 122 -3.88 8.57 1.86
C HIS A 122 -3.20 7.99 3.11
N GLU A 123 -3.66 8.36 4.31
CA GLU A 123 -3.11 7.86 5.57
C GLU A 123 -3.37 6.36 5.77
N LEU A 124 -4.55 5.87 5.42
CA LEU A 124 -4.85 4.44 5.44
C LEU A 124 -3.94 3.65 4.49
N LEU A 125 -3.65 4.18 3.30
CA LEU A 125 -2.71 3.59 2.35
C LEU A 125 -1.29 3.52 2.92
N MET A 126 -0.76 4.65 3.36
CA MET A 126 0.66 4.82 3.65
C MET A 126 1.05 4.41 5.08
N ALA A 127 0.28 4.83 6.08
CA ALA A 127 0.61 4.60 7.48
C ALA A 127 0.06 3.25 7.99
N VAL A 128 -1.01 2.71 7.41
CA VAL A 128 -1.65 1.49 7.92
C VAL A 128 -1.48 0.29 6.99
N ALA A 129 -1.95 0.36 5.74
CA ALA A 129 -1.92 -0.77 4.83
C ALA A 129 -0.48 -1.17 4.45
N ALA A 130 0.35 -0.21 4.05
CA ALA A 130 1.72 -0.47 3.61
C ALA A 130 2.59 -1.22 4.65
N PRO A 131 2.69 -0.81 5.93
CA PRO A 131 3.50 -1.55 6.91
C PRO A 131 2.96 -2.96 7.17
N LEU A 132 1.63 -3.14 7.23
CA LEU A 132 1.01 -4.46 7.41
C LEU A 132 1.36 -5.41 6.25
N LEU A 133 1.26 -4.92 5.01
CA LEU A 133 1.62 -5.66 3.81
C LEU A 133 3.13 -5.99 3.77
N VAL A 134 4.00 -5.08 4.21
CA VAL A 134 5.44 -5.34 4.32
C VAL A 134 5.75 -6.39 5.39
N LEU A 135 5.09 -6.32 6.56
CA LEU A 135 5.25 -7.27 7.67
C LEU A 135 4.81 -8.68 7.27
N ALA A 136 3.79 -8.81 6.43
CA ALA A 136 3.33 -10.09 5.91
C ALA A 136 4.41 -10.84 5.10
N ARG A 137 5.33 -10.12 4.45
CA ARG A 137 6.35 -10.67 3.53
C ARG A 137 5.72 -11.53 2.42
N PRO A 138 4.78 -10.97 1.64
CA PRO A 138 3.93 -11.76 0.75
C PRO A 138 4.66 -12.38 -0.44
N GLY A 139 5.83 -11.85 -0.81
CA GLY A 139 6.56 -12.26 -2.01
C GLY A 139 6.85 -13.76 -2.10
N THR A 140 7.21 -14.42 -0.98
CA THR A 140 7.43 -15.87 -0.98
C THR A 140 6.14 -16.64 -1.24
N ALA A 141 5.03 -16.27 -0.59
CA ALA A 141 3.74 -16.91 -0.80
C ALA A 141 3.26 -16.69 -2.25
N MET A 142 3.26 -15.45 -2.72
CA MET A 142 2.83 -15.10 -4.09
C MET A 142 3.65 -15.82 -5.16
N LEU A 143 4.96 -15.96 -4.99
CA LEU A 143 5.81 -16.73 -5.91
C LEU A 143 5.40 -18.22 -5.98
N TRP A 144 4.95 -18.80 -4.86
CA TRP A 144 4.47 -20.18 -4.80
C TRP A 144 3.08 -20.40 -5.43
N ALA A 145 2.31 -19.33 -5.64
CA ALA A 145 1.08 -19.37 -6.43
C ALA A 145 1.34 -19.53 -7.93
N LEU A 146 2.51 -19.11 -8.42
CA LEU A 146 2.89 -19.28 -9.81
C LEU A 146 3.17 -20.76 -10.17
N PRO A 147 2.95 -21.14 -11.44
CA PRO A 147 3.38 -22.44 -11.96
C PRO A 147 4.88 -22.64 -11.76
N ALA A 148 5.34 -23.89 -11.59
CA ALA A 148 6.73 -24.19 -11.27
C ALA A 148 7.73 -23.61 -12.29
N SER A 149 7.37 -23.58 -13.57
CA SER A 149 8.19 -23.01 -14.66
C SER A 149 8.43 -21.50 -14.52
N TRP A 150 7.55 -20.77 -13.84
CA TRP A 150 7.65 -19.31 -13.67
C TRP A 150 8.37 -18.90 -12.39
N ARG A 151 8.55 -19.81 -11.43
CA ARG A 151 9.12 -19.48 -10.12
C ARG A 151 10.59 -19.06 -10.20
N ALA A 152 11.40 -19.79 -10.97
CA ALA A 152 12.82 -19.47 -11.11
C ALA A 152 13.05 -18.18 -11.92
N PRO A 153 12.40 -17.96 -13.08
CA PRO A 153 12.51 -16.68 -13.80
C PRO A 153 12.05 -15.48 -12.96
N VAL A 154 10.87 -15.55 -12.34
CA VAL A 154 10.32 -14.43 -11.56
C VAL A 154 11.14 -14.18 -10.29
N GLY A 155 11.55 -15.24 -9.59
CA GLY A 155 12.45 -15.12 -8.44
C GLY A 155 13.84 -14.62 -8.82
N GLY A 156 14.29 -14.88 -10.05
CA GLY A 156 15.57 -14.47 -10.61
C GLY A 156 15.62 -13.01 -11.07
N ILE A 157 14.49 -12.30 -11.20
CA ILE A 157 14.46 -10.87 -11.56
C ILE A 157 15.33 -10.04 -10.61
N GLY A 158 15.31 -10.37 -9.31
CA GLY A 158 16.14 -9.71 -8.29
C GLY A 158 17.64 -9.98 -8.42
N ASN A 159 18.06 -10.97 -9.23
CA ASN A 159 19.45 -11.31 -9.48
C ASN A 159 20.02 -10.61 -10.72
N SER A 160 19.19 -9.90 -11.50
CA SER A 160 19.69 -9.02 -12.56
C SER A 160 20.64 -7.97 -11.96
N LEU A 161 21.80 -7.74 -12.60
CA LEU A 161 22.79 -6.78 -12.11
C LEU A 161 22.19 -5.38 -11.95
N VAL A 162 21.49 -4.91 -12.99
CA VAL A 162 20.89 -3.56 -13.01
C VAL A 162 19.71 -3.49 -12.04
N LEU A 163 18.71 -4.37 -12.19
CA LEU A 163 17.50 -4.32 -11.35
C LEU A 163 17.83 -4.60 -9.87
N GLY A 164 18.74 -5.53 -9.61
CA GLY A 164 19.22 -5.83 -8.27
C GLY A 164 19.98 -4.66 -7.65
N ALA A 165 20.84 -3.97 -8.41
CA ALA A 165 21.53 -2.76 -7.94
C ALA A 165 20.54 -1.62 -7.67
N THR A 166 19.62 -1.35 -8.61
CA THR A 166 18.57 -0.33 -8.46
C THR A 166 17.70 -0.61 -7.23
N TRP A 167 17.24 -1.85 -7.06
CA TRP A 167 16.43 -2.24 -5.90
C TRP A 167 17.20 -2.09 -4.58
N ARG A 168 18.49 -2.48 -4.55
CA ARG A 168 19.34 -2.33 -3.37
C ARG A 168 19.53 -0.86 -3.01
N PHE A 169 19.76 0.01 -4.00
CA PHE A 169 19.89 1.46 -3.80
C PHE A 169 18.58 2.09 -3.33
N ALA A 170 17.46 1.78 -4.00
CA ALA A 170 16.14 2.28 -3.62
C ALA A 170 15.71 1.81 -2.22
N SER A 171 16.11 0.59 -1.82
CA SER A 171 15.83 0.02 -0.50
C SER A 171 16.78 0.50 0.60
N LEU A 172 17.71 1.41 0.32
CA LEU A 172 18.48 2.06 1.38
C LEU A 172 17.54 2.96 2.20
N PRO A 173 17.62 2.95 3.55
CA PRO A 173 16.73 3.74 4.39
C PRO A 173 16.65 5.22 4.00
N LEU A 174 17.80 5.87 3.74
CA LEU A 174 17.82 7.26 3.27
C LEU A 174 17.07 7.44 1.95
N THR A 175 17.43 6.65 0.94
CA THR A 175 16.82 6.73 -0.40
C THR A 175 15.31 6.50 -0.34
N ALA A 176 14.86 5.47 0.37
CA ALA A 176 13.45 5.18 0.53
C ALA A 176 12.69 6.32 1.24
N THR A 177 13.29 6.91 2.28
CA THR A 177 12.73 8.06 3.01
C THR A 177 12.65 9.28 2.10
N VAL A 178 13.69 9.58 1.34
CA VAL A 178 13.71 10.71 0.40
C VAL A 178 12.69 10.54 -0.71
N LEU A 179 12.57 9.33 -1.29
CA LEU A 179 11.56 9.04 -2.31
C LEU A 179 10.14 9.19 -1.78
N HIS A 180 9.89 8.75 -0.54
CA HIS A 180 8.60 8.90 0.11
C HIS A 180 8.27 10.36 0.43
N ALA A 181 9.23 11.10 1.00
CA ALA A 181 9.09 12.53 1.25
C ALA A 181 8.86 13.32 -0.05
N ALA A 182 9.62 13.00 -1.11
CA ALA A 182 9.46 13.64 -2.42
C ALA A 182 8.06 13.40 -2.99
N ALA A 183 7.53 12.17 -2.92
CA ALA A 183 6.17 11.89 -3.36
C ALA A 183 5.16 12.75 -2.57
N LEU A 184 5.23 12.72 -1.24
CA LEU A 184 4.33 13.48 -0.36
C LEU A 184 4.35 14.97 -0.66
N TRP A 185 5.52 15.62 -0.62
CA TRP A 185 5.63 17.05 -0.86
C TRP A 185 5.27 17.44 -2.28
N ALA A 186 5.62 16.63 -3.29
CA ALA A 186 5.30 16.93 -4.67
C ALA A 186 3.79 17.01 -4.89
N TRP A 187 3.05 16.00 -4.44
CA TRP A 187 1.60 15.96 -4.63
C TRP A 187 0.84 16.96 -3.76
N HIS A 188 1.44 17.52 -2.71
CA HIS A 188 0.85 18.61 -1.92
C HIS A 188 1.22 20.01 -2.43
N MET A 189 2.06 20.13 -3.47
CA MET A 189 2.24 21.42 -4.14
C MET A 189 0.93 21.82 -4.84
N PRO A 190 0.37 23.02 -4.60
CA PRO A 190 -0.94 23.41 -5.13
C PRO A 190 -1.11 23.18 -6.65
N GLY A 191 -0.08 23.47 -7.45
CA GLY A 191 -0.14 23.26 -8.90
C GLY A 191 -0.24 21.79 -9.32
N LEU A 192 0.47 20.88 -8.65
CA LEU A 192 0.37 19.44 -8.93
C LEU A 192 -0.91 18.85 -8.34
N TYR A 193 -1.34 19.34 -7.19
CA TYR A 193 -2.59 18.93 -6.57
C TYR A 193 -3.80 19.33 -7.44
N ASP A 194 -3.82 20.54 -8.00
CA ASP A 194 -4.88 20.94 -8.94
C ASP A 194 -4.98 20.01 -10.16
N LEU A 195 -3.85 19.46 -10.63
CA LEU A 195 -3.83 18.50 -11.72
C LEU A 195 -4.51 17.18 -11.36
N VAL A 196 -4.40 16.73 -10.10
CA VAL A 196 -5.09 15.53 -9.59
C VAL A 196 -6.60 15.66 -9.76
N LEU A 197 -7.14 16.84 -9.46
CA LEU A 197 -8.59 17.09 -9.46
C LEU A 197 -9.22 17.06 -10.85
N VAL A 198 -8.41 17.27 -11.90
CA VAL A 198 -8.90 17.38 -13.29
C VAL A 198 -8.40 16.25 -14.19
N SER A 199 -7.46 15.42 -13.72
CA SER A 199 -6.86 14.35 -14.50
C SER A 199 -6.93 13.01 -13.77
N PRO A 200 -7.74 12.05 -14.26
CA PRO A 200 -7.81 10.70 -13.70
C PRO A 200 -6.45 10.00 -13.66
N LEU A 201 -5.57 10.29 -14.63
CA LEU A 201 -4.22 9.75 -14.66
C LEU A 201 -3.35 10.34 -13.53
N ALA A 202 -3.45 11.65 -13.27
CA ALA A 202 -2.69 12.28 -12.19
C ALA A 202 -3.15 11.76 -10.82
N HIS A 203 -4.46 11.63 -10.62
CA HIS A 203 -5.03 11.01 -9.41
C HIS A 203 -4.52 9.58 -9.20
N TRP A 204 -4.52 8.76 -10.25
CA TRP A 204 -3.98 7.39 -10.16
C TRP A 204 -2.47 7.37 -9.86
N LEU A 205 -1.69 8.23 -10.52
CA LEU A 205 -0.25 8.34 -10.29
C LEU A 205 0.08 8.80 -8.86
N GLN A 206 -0.73 9.69 -8.29
CA GLN A 206 -0.62 10.12 -6.89
C GLN A 206 -0.78 8.93 -5.96
N HIS A 207 -1.93 8.24 -5.99
CA HIS A 207 -2.21 7.09 -5.13
C HIS A 207 -1.16 5.98 -5.31
N LEU A 208 -0.78 5.68 -6.55
CA LEU A 208 0.24 4.68 -6.83
C LEU A 208 1.60 5.09 -6.26
N SER A 209 2.02 6.34 -6.44
CA SER A 209 3.31 6.81 -5.91
C SER A 209 3.34 6.81 -4.39
N PHE A 210 2.23 7.16 -3.73
CA PHE A 210 2.07 7.06 -2.27
C PHE A 210 2.17 5.63 -1.79
N LEU A 211 1.41 4.71 -2.39
CA LEU A 211 1.45 3.30 -2.00
C LEU A 211 2.84 2.68 -2.24
N LEU A 212 3.43 2.87 -3.43
CA LEU A 212 4.73 2.29 -3.76
C LEU A 212 5.87 2.87 -2.92
N SER A 213 5.89 4.18 -2.70
CA SER A 213 6.90 4.82 -1.86
C SER A 213 6.76 4.42 -0.39
N ALA A 214 5.53 4.31 0.14
CA ALA A 214 5.30 3.82 1.49
C ALA A 214 5.72 2.35 1.65
N LEU A 215 5.36 1.48 0.70
CA LEU A 215 5.81 0.08 0.70
C LEU A 215 7.34 -0.02 0.70
N LEU A 216 8.02 0.81 -0.11
CA LEU A 216 9.49 0.86 -0.16
C LEU A 216 10.10 1.39 1.14
N PHE A 217 9.53 2.46 1.70
CA PHE A 217 9.93 3.04 2.98
C PHE A 217 9.83 2.03 4.11
N TRP A 218 8.65 1.46 4.34
CA TRP A 218 8.43 0.45 5.38
C TRP A 218 9.29 -0.80 5.15
N TRP A 219 9.50 -1.20 3.89
CA TRP A 219 10.40 -2.30 3.55
C TRP A 219 11.85 -2.02 3.99
N ALA A 220 12.37 -0.84 3.65
CA ALA A 220 13.72 -0.44 4.01
C ALA A 220 13.92 -0.42 5.53
N LEU A 221 12.95 0.10 6.28
CA LEU A 221 13.04 0.23 7.73
C LEU A 221 12.83 -1.11 8.47
N LEU A 222 11.79 -1.86 8.12
CA LEU A 222 11.43 -3.10 8.82
C LEU A 222 12.29 -4.29 8.41
N ARG A 223 12.72 -4.37 7.13
CA ARG A 223 13.59 -5.46 6.66
C ARG A 223 15.07 -5.13 6.74
N GLY A 224 15.45 -3.86 6.68
CA GLY A 224 16.83 -3.42 6.90
C GLY A 224 17.26 -3.67 8.35
N SER A 225 16.43 -3.26 9.32
CA SER A 225 16.67 -3.47 10.75
C SER A 225 16.80 -4.96 11.12
N ALA A 226 15.94 -5.81 10.57
CA ALA A 226 15.99 -7.26 10.77
C ALA A 226 17.29 -7.93 10.26
N ARG A 227 18.02 -7.28 9.34
CA ARG A 227 19.29 -7.76 8.76
C ARG A 227 20.54 -7.18 9.42
N GLY A 228 20.42 -6.60 10.62
CA GLY A 228 21.55 -6.09 11.38
C GLY A 228 21.97 -4.65 11.03
N ARG A 229 21.26 -3.95 10.15
CA ARG A 229 21.54 -2.54 9.77
C ARG A 229 21.02 -1.49 10.78
N GLY A 230 20.88 -1.89 12.06
CA GLY A 230 20.59 -0.99 13.18
C GLY A 230 19.12 -0.57 13.28
N TYR A 231 18.45 -0.97 14.37
CA TYR A 231 17.14 -0.43 14.74
C TYR A 231 17.17 1.09 14.96
N GLY A 232 18.31 1.66 15.37
CA GLY A 232 18.49 3.10 15.53
C GLY A 232 18.33 3.90 14.23
N ALA A 233 18.81 3.38 13.09
CA ALA A 233 18.58 4.02 11.80
C ALA A 233 17.08 4.04 11.45
N ALA A 234 16.38 2.92 11.67
CA ALA A 234 14.94 2.85 11.41
C ALA A 234 14.13 3.80 12.31
N PHE A 235 14.50 3.92 13.60
CA PHE A 235 13.95 4.92 14.50
C PHE A 235 14.16 6.35 13.97
N PHE A 236 15.39 6.69 13.58
CA PHE A 236 15.73 8.03 13.08
C PHE A 236 14.92 8.40 11.84
N TYR A 237 14.80 7.50 10.86
CA TYR A 237 14.02 7.78 9.65
C TYR A 237 12.52 7.87 9.91
N LEU A 238 11.95 7.08 10.84
CA LEU A 238 10.55 7.24 11.27
C LEU A 238 10.33 8.61 11.94
N PHE A 239 11.24 9.01 12.82
CA PHE A 239 11.19 10.31 13.47
C PHE A 239 11.26 11.45 12.44
N LEU A 240 12.22 11.38 11.50
CA LEU A 240 12.35 12.37 10.43
C LEU A 240 11.10 12.44 9.55
N THR A 241 10.53 11.28 9.20
CA THR A 241 9.27 11.21 8.44
C THR A 241 8.11 11.83 9.21
N SER A 242 7.99 11.52 10.50
CA SER A 242 6.99 12.13 11.37
C SER A 242 7.15 13.65 11.47
N LEU A 243 8.38 14.18 11.46
CA LEU A 243 8.61 15.62 11.50
C LEU A 243 8.14 16.32 10.23
N HIS A 244 8.56 15.86 9.05
CA HIS A 244 8.22 16.59 7.81
C HIS A 244 6.75 16.42 7.41
N THR A 245 6.14 15.26 7.68
CA THR A 245 4.68 15.06 7.49
C THR A 245 3.88 15.86 8.50
N GLY A 246 4.32 15.89 9.76
CA GLY A 246 3.72 16.69 10.81
C GLY A 246 3.79 18.20 10.51
N LEU A 247 4.91 18.67 9.96
CA LEU A 247 5.04 20.07 9.51
C LEU A 247 4.01 20.39 8.41
N LEU A 248 3.90 19.54 7.38
CA LEU A 248 2.93 19.75 6.30
C LEU A 248 1.49 19.76 6.85
N GLY A 249 1.16 18.88 7.80
CA GLY A 249 -0.19 18.80 8.38
C GLY A 249 -0.48 20.00 9.28
N LEU A 250 0.49 20.44 10.07
CA LEU A 250 0.40 21.65 10.88
C LEU A 250 0.15 22.87 9.99
N LEU A 251 0.91 23.03 8.90
CA LEU A 251 0.77 24.16 7.97
C LEU A 251 -0.65 24.26 7.40
N LEU A 252 -1.27 23.13 7.05
CA LEU A 252 -2.66 23.09 6.59
C LEU A 252 -3.66 23.39 7.73
N THR A 253 -3.42 22.81 8.91
CA THR A 253 -4.27 22.95 10.11
C THR A 253 -4.37 24.40 10.59
N VAL A 254 -3.26 25.15 10.57
CA VAL A 254 -3.21 26.52 11.08
C VAL A 254 -3.37 27.58 9.99
N SER A 255 -3.51 27.16 8.72
CA SER A 255 -3.61 28.11 7.63
C SER A 255 -4.92 28.90 7.70
N PRO A 256 -4.88 30.25 7.60
CA PRO A 256 -6.08 31.06 7.47
C PRO A 256 -6.53 31.18 6.00
N ARG A 257 -5.81 30.57 5.04
CA ARG A 257 -6.09 30.65 3.61
C ARG A 257 -6.34 29.27 3.04
N LEU A 258 -7.20 29.21 2.02
CA LEU A 258 -7.42 28.00 1.24
C LEU A 258 -6.25 27.76 0.29
N TRP A 259 -5.62 26.59 0.40
CA TRP A 259 -4.56 26.10 -0.47
C TRP A 259 -5.14 25.32 -1.66
N TYR A 260 -6.27 24.63 -1.44
CA TYR A 260 -6.91 23.79 -2.46
C TYR A 260 -8.39 24.15 -2.66
N PRO A 261 -8.75 25.37 -3.11
CA PRO A 261 -10.13 25.83 -3.18
C PRO A 261 -11.09 24.90 -3.94
N ARG A 262 -10.59 24.22 -4.98
CA ARG A 262 -11.38 23.28 -5.80
C ARG A 262 -11.78 22.00 -5.06
N GLN A 263 -10.88 21.46 -4.24
CA GLN A 263 -11.13 20.22 -3.51
C GLN A 263 -12.13 20.43 -2.37
N VAL A 264 -12.04 21.57 -1.68
CA VAL A 264 -12.89 21.86 -0.52
C VAL A 264 -14.25 22.47 -0.92
N ALA A 265 -14.54 22.58 -2.21
CA ALA A 265 -15.78 23.18 -2.70
C ALA A 265 -17.03 22.40 -2.24
N GLY A 266 -16.91 21.07 -2.13
CA GLY A 266 -17.98 20.18 -1.66
C GLY A 266 -18.19 20.19 -0.14
N ALA A 267 -17.34 20.85 0.64
CA ALA A 267 -17.41 20.84 2.11
C ALA A 267 -18.75 21.33 2.66
N THR A 268 -19.36 22.32 1.99
CA THR A 268 -20.62 22.93 2.42
C THR A 268 -21.81 21.96 2.38
N GLU A 269 -21.78 20.95 1.51
CA GLU A 269 -22.79 19.88 1.46
C GLU A 269 -22.77 18.99 2.72
N TRP A 270 -21.67 19.02 3.47
CA TRP A 270 -21.42 18.24 4.67
C TRP A 270 -21.44 19.08 5.96
N GLY A 271 -21.94 20.32 5.87
CA GLY A 271 -22.04 21.22 7.02
C GLY A 271 -20.70 21.78 7.50
N LEU A 272 -19.65 21.67 6.68
CA LEU A 272 -18.34 22.26 6.95
C LEU A 272 -18.11 23.49 6.06
N THR A 273 -17.43 24.50 6.57
CA THR A 273 -16.85 25.52 5.71
C THR A 273 -15.65 24.93 4.95
N PRO A 274 -15.32 25.44 3.75
CA PRO A 274 -14.15 24.99 3.00
C PRO A 274 -12.83 25.10 3.79
N LEU A 275 -12.73 26.10 4.68
CA LEU A 275 -11.56 26.29 5.53
C LEU A 275 -11.50 25.23 6.64
N GLU A 276 -12.63 24.92 7.27
CA GLU A 276 -12.70 23.86 8.29
C GLU A 276 -12.32 22.51 7.73
N ASP A 277 -12.81 22.13 6.54
CA ASP A 277 -12.42 20.88 5.89
C ASP A 277 -10.90 20.83 5.61
N GLN A 278 -10.30 21.96 5.20
CA GLN A 278 -8.85 22.02 5.04
C GLN A 278 -8.08 21.81 6.35
N GLN A 279 -8.54 22.47 7.41
CA GLN A 279 -7.87 22.40 8.71
C GLN A 279 -8.02 21.00 9.33
N LEU A 280 -9.18 20.37 9.18
CA LEU A 280 -9.43 18.99 9.58
C LEU A 280 -8.58 18.00 8.79
N ALA A 281 -8.42 18.19 7.49
CA ALA A 281 -7.54 17.39 6.66
C ALA A 281 -6.08 17.47 7.16
N GLY A 282 -5.59 18.68 7.48
CA GLY A 282 -4.29 18.87 8.12
C GLY A 282 -4.16 18.14 9.47
N LEU A 283 -5.23 18.16 10.27
CA LEU A 283 -5.30 17.50 11.57
C LEU A 283 -5.27 15.96 11.44
N VAL A 284 -5.94 15.41 10.42
CA VAL A 284 -5.88 13.98 10.10
C VAL A 284 -4.48 13.58 9.65
N MET A 285 -3.83 14.42 8.84
CA MET A 285 -2.53 14.11 8.27
C MET A 285 -1.40 14.08 9.32
N TRP A 286 -1.46 14.87 10.39
CA TRP A 286 -0.38 14.87 11.41
C TRP A 286 -0.66 14.02 12.66
N VAL A 287 -1.87 14.01 13.25
CA VAL A 287 -2.09 13.39 14.57
C VAL A 287 -2.23 11.86 14.45
N PRO A 288 -3.21 11.31 13.72
CA PRO A 288 -3.30 9.87 13.49
C PRO A 288 -2.02 9.27 12.90
N ALA A 289 -1.47 9.89 11.84
CA ALA A 289 -0.25 9.43 11.19
C ALA A 289 0.96 9.45 12.14
N GLY A 290 1.12 10.56 12.87
CA GLY A 290 2.16 10.75 13.86
C GLY A 290 2.13 9.70 14.96
N LEU A 291 0.93 9.30 15.42
CA LEU A 291 0.77 8.22 16.39
C LEU A 291 1.24 6.87 15.84
N VAL A 292 0.93 6.56 14.57
CA VAL A 292 1.38 5.33 13.93
C VAL A 292 2.91 5.30 13.79
N TYR A 293 3.51 6.38 13.28
CA TYR A 293 4.96 6.48 13.16
C TYR A 293 5.66 6.44 14.52
N ALA A 294 5.12 7.13 15.53
CA ALA A 294 5.64 7.13 16.90
C ALA A 294 5.56 5.73 17.53
N ALA A 295 4.41 5.04 17.42
CA ALA A 295 4.26 3.69 17.93
C ALA A 295 5.25 2.71 17.28
N ALA A 296 5.45 2.81 15.97
CA ALA A 296 6.44 2.02 15.24
C ALA A 296 7.87 2.34 15.71
N ALA A 297 8.20 3.63 15.85
CA ALA A 297 9.52 4.10 16.28
C ALA A 297 9.85 3.62 17.70
N LEU A 298 8.91 3.76 18.65
CA LEU A 298 9.05 3.29 20.02
C LEU A 298 9.19 1.77 20.09
N THR A 299 8.43 1.03 19.30
CA THR A 299 8.55 -0.44 19.20
C THR A 299 9.95 -0.84 18.74
N LEU A 300 10.48 -0.19 17.70
CA LEU A 300 11.83 -0.47 17.18
C LEU A 300 12.92 -0.05 18.17
N ALA A 301 12.75 1.07 18.89
CA ALA A 301 13.65 1.51 19.94
C ALA A 301 13.70 0.52 21.11
N GLY A 302 12.54 0.02 21.57
CA GLY A 302 12.47 -1.01 22.60
C GLY A 302 13.15 -2.32 22.18
N LEU A 303 12.97 -2.73 20.92
CA LEU A 303 13.69 -3.89 20.36
C LEU A 303 15.19 -3.66 20.26
N TRP A 304 15.62 -2.42 19.98
CA TRP A 304 17.03 -2.05 19.94
C TRP A 304 17.67 -2.18 21.32
N ILE A 305 17.08 -1.56 22.34
CA ILE A 305 17.58 -1.57 23.72
C ILE A 305 17.71 -3.01 24.22
N ARG A 306 16.68 -3.84 24.01
CA ARG A 306 16.69 -5.26 24.41
C ARG A 306 17.82 -6.05 23.75
N ARG A 307 18.10 -5.82 22.45
CA ARG A 307 19.16 -6.54 21.73
C ARG A 307 20.57 -6.04 22.09
N SER A 308 20.73 -4.75 22.35
CA SER A 308 21.99 -4.17 22.79
C SER A 308 22.39 -4.71 24.17
N GLY A 309 21.44 -4.79 25.11
CA GLY A 309 21.69 -5.38 26.44
C GLY A 309 22.14 -6.83 26.39
N LEU A 310 21.54 -7.66 25.51
CA LEU A 310 21.96 -9.06 25.32
C LEU A 310 23.38 -9.20 24.75
N ARG A 311 23.80 -8.28 23.87
CA ARG A 311 25.16 -8.29 23.30
C ARG A 311 26.20 -7.93 24.35
N SER A 312 25.93 -6.90 25.16
CA SER A 312 26.81 -6.49 26.25
C SER A 312 26.96 -7.59 27.31
N ALA A 313 25.86 -8.27 27.67
CA ALA A 313 25.90 -9.39 28.62
C ALA A 313 26.69 -10.60 28.08
N GLY A 314 26.58 -10.91 26.78
CA GLY A 314 27.34 -12.00 26.16
C GLY A 314 28.85 -11.72 26.07
N GLN A 315 29.25 -10.46 25.88
CA GLN A 315 30.66 -10.06 25.88
C GLN A 315 31.27 -10.09 27.28
N ALA A 316 30.50 -9.74 28.32
CA ALA A 316 30.95 -9.80 29.71
C ALA A 316 31.13 -11.23 30.25
N HIS A 317 30.46 -12.23 29.67
CA HIS A 317 30.59 -13.65 30.06
C HIS A 317 31.72 -14.37 29.30
N ALA A 318 32.24 -13.76 28.23
CA ALA A 318 33.31 -14.30 27.39
C ALA A 318 34.69 -13.70 27.72
N ALA A 319 34.74 -12.72 28.62
CA ALA A 319 35.95 -12.11 29.18
C ALA A 319 36.21 -12.69 30.56
#